data_AF-A0A3C1BHV3-F1
#
_entry.id   AF-A0A3C1BHV3-F1
#
_cell.length_a   1.000
_cell.length_b   1.000
_cell.length_c   1.000
_cell.angle_alpha   90.00
_cell.angle_beta   90.00
_cell.angle_gamma   90.00
#
_symmetry.space_group_name_H-M   'P 1'
#
loop_
_entity.id
_entity.type
_entity.pdbx_description
1 polymer ?
#
loop_
_entity_poly.entity_id
_entity_poly.type
_entity_poly.pdbx_seq_one_letter_code
_entity_poly.pdbx_strand_id
1 'polypeptide(L)' 'MQTLEINVPDNKTRLVKEFLKELGVTVKVKKKNIPNAETIAAMDELKAGKGKKFKNVDELFNSI' A
#
# COMPACT_ATOMS: atom_id res chain seq x y z
N MET A 1 -6.81 -25.79 -7.78
CA MET A 1 -7.64 -24.60 -8.09
C MET A 1 -6.69 -23.45 -8.38
N GLN A 2 -6.84 -22.78 -9.53
CA GLN A 2 -6.00 -21.64 -9.91
C GLN A 2 -6.76 -20.34 -9.63
N THR A 3 -6.06 -19.35 -9.07
CA THR A 3 -6.63 -18.02 -8.78
C THR A 3 -5.90 -17.00 -9.65
N LEU A 4 -6.65 -16.19 -10.40
CA LEU A 4 -6.09 -15.14 -11.26
C LEU A 4 -6.13 -13.81 -10.52
N GLU A 5 -4.99 -13.13 -10.47
CA GLU A 5 -4.88 -11.77 -9.93
C GLU A 5 -4.80 -10.78 -11.09
N ILE A 6 -5.70 -9.79 -11.11
CA ILE A 6 -5.71 -8.73 -12.11
C ILE A 6 -5.56 -7.38 -11.41
N ASN A 7 -4.75 -6.49 -11.99
CA ASN A 7 -4.63 -5.11 -11.51
C ASN A 7 -5.61 -4.24 -12.29
N VAL A 8 -6.59 -3.65 -11.60
CA VAL A 8 -7.63 -2.83 -12.21
C VAL A 8 -7.44 -1.38 -11.75
N PRO A 9 -7.36 -0.41 -12.68
CA PRO A 9 -7.33 1.00 -12.31
C PRO A 9 -8.58 1.42 -11.53
N ASP A 10 -8.42 2.27 -10.51
CA ASP A 10 -9.49 2.64 -9.57
C ASP A 10 -10.75 3.18 -10.26
N ASN A 11 -10.59 3.88 -11.38
CA ASN A 11 -11.69 4.45 -12.16
C ASN A 11 -12.58 3.40 -12.86
N LYS A 12 -12.12 2.15 -12.98
CA LYS A 12 -12.82 1.05 -13.68
C LYS A 12 -13.22 -0.10 -12.74
N THR A 13 -12.86 -0.03 -11.47
CA THR A 13 -13.12 -1.10 -10.49
C THR A 13 -14.60 -1.42 -10.33
N ARG A 14 -15.49 -0.42 -10.43
CA ARG A 14 -16.95 -0.64 -10.35
C ARG A 14 -17.48 -1.48 -11.52
N LEU A 15 -17.14 -1.08 -12.74
CA LEU A 15 -17.56 -1.77 -13.98
C LEU A 15 -17.06 -3.22 -14.02
N VAL A 16 -15.78 -3.43 -13.69
CA VAL A 16 -15.19 -4.77 -13.69
C VAL A 16 -15.83 -5.66 -12.61
N LYS A 17 -16.16 -5.10 -11.44
CA LYS A 17 -16.83 -5.84 -10.37
C LYS A 17 -18.26 -6.25 -10.75
N GLU A 18 -18.99 -5.37 -11.41
CA GLU A 18 -20.35 -5.67 -11.91
C GLU A 18 -20.32 -6.75 -12.98
N PHE A 19 -19.43 -6.63 -13.97
CA PHE A 19 -19.25 -7.63 -15.02
C PHE A 19 -18.84 -9.02 -14.49
N LEU A 20 -17.87 -9.08 -13.57
CA LEU A 20 -17.43 -10.36 -12.99
C LEU A 20 -18.52 -11.00 -12.11
N LYS A 21 -19.40 -10.19 -11.50
CA LYS A 21 -20.55 -10.68 -10.73
C LYS A 21 -21.62 -11.27 -11.65
N GLU A 22 -21.89 -10.66 -12.80
CA GLU A 22 -22.80 -11.20 -13.81
C GLU A 22 -22.31 -12.54 -14.38
N LEU A 23 -20.99 -12.70 -14.53
CA LEU A 23 -20.37 -13.97 -14.92
C LEU A 23 -20.32 -15.03 -13.81
N GLY A 24 -20.86 -14.74 -12.61
CA GLY A 24 -20.89 -15.67 -11.49
C GLY A 24 -19.53 -15.91 -10.82
N VAL A 25 -18.55 -15.04 -11.04
CA VAL A 25 -17.20 -15.18 -10.50
C VAL A 25 -17.10 -14.49 -9.13
N THR A 26 -16.64 -15.22 -8.12
CA THR A 26 -16.42 -14.68 -6.77
C THR A 26 -15.17 -13.79 -6.74
N VAL A 27 -15.35 -12.47 -6.70
CA VAL A 27 -14.24 -11.50 -6.65
C VAL A 27 -13.84 -11.20 -5.20
N LYS A 28 -12.57 -11.43 -4.86
CA LYS A 28 -11.96 -10.96 -3.60
C LYS A 28 -11.12 -9.72 -3.88
N VAL A 29 -11.61 -8.55 -3.47
CA VAL A 29 -10.87 -7.29 -3.60
C VAL A 29 -9.80 -7.23 -2.50
N LYS A 30 -8.52 -7.33 -2.89
CA LYS A 30 -7.41 -7.05 -1.98
C LYS A 30 -7.19 -5.54 -1.95
N LYS A 31 -7.49 -4.88 -0.83
CA LYS A 31 -7.07 -3.49 -0.62
C LYS A 31 -5.55 -3.49 -0.47
N LYS A 32 -4.87 -2.87 -1.42
CA LYS A 32 -3.44 -2.58 -1.29
C LYS A 32 -3.32 -1.34 -0.41
N ASN A 33 -2.77 -1.49 0.79
CA ASN A 33 -2.45 -0.35 1.65
C ASN A 33 -1.22 0.34 1.08
N ILE A 34 -1.43 1.18 0.07
CA ILE A 34 -0.37 2.03 -0.48
C ILE A 34 -0.20 3.22 0.47
N PRO A 35 1.02 3.50 0.95
CA PRO A 35 1.27 4.67 1.78
C PRO A 35 0.85 5.96 1.04
N ASN A 36 0.39 6.97 1.78
CA ASN A 36 0.09 8.27 1.18
C ASN A 36 1.37 8.96 0.68
N ALA A 37 1.23 10.01 -0.14
CA ALA A 37 2.35 10.72 -0.75
C ALA A 37 3.39 11.20 0.29
N GLU A 38 2.94 11.69 1.44
CA GLU A 38 3.80 12.15 2.54
C GLU A 38 4.63 11.00 3.13
N THR A 39 4.01 9.84 3.35
CA THR A 39 4.71 8.66 3.86
C THR A 39 5.74 8.15 2.86
N ILE A 40 5.41 8.17 1.56
CA ILE A 40 6.36 7.79 0.51
C ILE A 40 7.57 8.74 0.53
N ALA A 41 7.34 10.05 0.61
CA ALA A 41 8.41 11.04 0.67
C ALA A 41 9.32 10.84 1.90
N ALA A 42 8.73 10.65 3.09
CA ALA A 42 9.48 10.37 4.31
C ALA A 42 10.31 9.07 4.20
N MET A 43 9.75 8.01 3.60
CA MET A 43 10.49 6.77 3.35
C MET A 43 11.68 6.98 2.41
N ASP A 44 11.53 7.78 1.36
CA ASP A 44 12.61 8.05 0.40
C ASP A 44 13.70 8.95 1.00
N GLU A 45 13.36 9.89 1.89
CA GLU A 45 14.34 10.67 2.65
C GLU A 45 15.18 9.79 3.59
N LEU A 46 14.54 8.83 4.26
CA LEU A 46 15.26 7.86 5.11
C LEU A 46 16.19 6.97 4.27
N LYS A 47 15.75 6.50 3.09
CA LYS A 47 16.62 5.75 2.16
C LYS A 47 17.80 6.58 1.66
N ALA A 48 17.61 7.88 1.46
CA ALA A 48 18.68 8.80 1.06
C ALA A 48 19.68 9.09 2.19
N GLY A 49 19.52 8.50 3.38
CA GLY A 49 20.43 8.65 4.51
C GLY A 49 20.26 9.97 5.26
N LYS A 50 19.18 10.72 5.03
CA LYS A 50 18.86 11.98 5.73
C LYS A 50 18.22 11.75 7.10
N GLY A 51 18.04 10.50 7.51
CA GLY A 51 17.49 10.14 8.81
C GLY A 51 18.43 10.44 9.97
N LYS A 52 17.86 10.70 11.14
CA LYS A 52 18.62 10.86 12.39
C LYS A 52 18.96 9.48 12.96
N LYS A 53 20.23 9.27 13.30
CA LYS A 53 20.69 8.05 13.97
C LYS A 53 20.72 8.29 15.47
N PHE A 54 20.32 7.27 16.21
CA PHE A 54 20.39 7.24 17.67
C PHE A 54 21.22 6.02 18.07
N LYS A 55 22.00 6.13 19.14
CA LYS A 55 22.88 5.05 19.59
C LYS A 55 22.10 3.96 20.31
N ASN A 56 21.03 4.33 21.00
CA ASN A 56 20.18 3.43 21.75
C ASN A 56 18.73 3.92 21.78
N VAL A 57 17.87 3.08 22.34
CA VAL A 57 16.42 3.31 22.43
C VAL A 57 16.10 4.49 23.35
N ASP A 58 16.84 4.65 24.45
CA ASP A 58 16.64 5.76 25.41
C ASP A 58 16.92 7.12 24.78
N GLU A 59 17.97 7.24 23.96
CA GLU A 59 18.33 8.46 23.22
C GLU A 59 17.27 8.81 22.18
N LEU A 60 16.64 7.82 21.55
CA LEU A 60 15.52 8.04 20.63
C LEU A 60 14.34 8.65 21.38
N PHE A 61 13.87 8.03 22.47
CA PHE A 61 12.70 8.49 23.21
C PHE A 61 12.89 9.84 23.90
N ASN A 62 14.12 10.20 24.30
CA ASN A 62 14.42 11.52 24.85
C ASN A 62 14.43 12.64 23.78
N SER A 63 14.39 12.30 22.50
CA SER A 63 14.52 13.26 21.39
C SER A 63 13.20 13.68 20.73
N ILE A 64 12.08 13.11 21.19
CA ILE A 64 10.71 13.27 20.69
C ILE A 64 9.85 13.87 21.79
#